data_AF-A0A764KWW1-F1
#
_entry.id   AF-A0A764KWW1-F1
#
_cell.length_a   1.000
_cell.length_b   1.000
_cell.length_c   1.000
_cell.angle_alpha   90.00
_cell.angle_beta   90.00
_cell.angle_gamma   90.00
#
_symmetry.space_group_name_H-M   'P 1'
#
loop_
_entity.id
_entity.type
_entity.pdbx_description
1 polymer ?
#
loop_
_entity_poly.entity_id
_entity_poly.type
_entity_poly.pdbx_seq_one_letter_code
_entity_poly.pdbx_strand_id
1 'polypeptide(L)'
;MKTRLKPVGGVMVVLFLAGCNNGHMSVPKTATPEAEVVAPAQKVPVQANETIVRPARESSPAGGTESCDRELKALKKLDARSYAVRRAQFTRLMSGASLYASIRTDVAGGTREAVDAMYRFRTGKLCAEISRDVLDALARQENSIAGGRN
;
A
#
# COMPACT_ATOMS: atom_id res chain seq x y z
N MET A 1 42.67 -6.56 -31.20
CA MET A 1 41.31 -7.07 -30.96
C MET A 1 41.28 -8.58 -31.16
N LYS A 2 41.13 -9.35 -30.07
CA LYS A 2 40.99 -10.81 -30.11
C LYS A 2 39.85 -11.18 -29.15
N THR A 3 38.71 -11.51 -29.72
CA THR A 3 37.48 -11.90 -29.03
C THR A 3 37.66 -13.23 -28.31
N ARG A 4 37.23 -13.31 -27.05
CA ARG A 4 37.10 -14.56 -26.30
C ARG A 4 35.62 -14.85 -26.12
N LEU A 5 35.14 -15.83 -26.86
CA LEU A 5 33.82 -16.42 -26.75
C LEU A 5 34.02 -17.91 -26.42
N LYS A 6 33.38 -18.40 -25.35
CA LYS A 6 32.97 -19.81 -25.14
C LYS A 6 32.20 -19.98 -23.79
N PRO A 7 31.45 -21.08 -23.61
CA PRO A 7 30.03 -21.05 -23.26
C PRO A 7 29.74 -21.90 -22.00
N VAL A 8 28.48 -22.35 -21.88
CA VAL A 8 27.98 -23.51 -21.10
C VAL A 8 27.36 -23.16 -19.75
N GLY A 9 26.14 -23.67 -19.57
CA GLY A 9 25.57 -23.87 -18.25
C GLY A 9 24.12 -23.43 -18.07
N GLY A 10 23.23 -23.73 -19.02
CA GLY A 10 21.80 -23.68 -18.75
C GLY A 10 21.44 -24.71 -17.70
N VAL A 11 20.97 -24.25 -16.54
CA VAL A 11 20.23 -25.08 -15.59
C VAL A 11 18.85 -24.46 -15.45
N MET A 12 17.92 -25.08 -16.17
CA MET A 12 16.49 -24.79 -16.18
C MET A 12 15.91 -25.36 -14.88
N VAL A 13 15.96 -24.57 -13.80
CA VAL A 13 15.38 -24.95 -12.51
C VAL A 13 13.87 -24.88 -12.61
N VAL A 14 13.27 -26.06 -12.58
CA VAL A 14 11.85 -26.39 -12.67
C VAL A 14 11.04 -25.65 -11.59
N LEU A 15 10.06 -24.85 -12.03
CA LEU A 15 9.01 -24.29 -11.19
C LEU A 15 8.09 -25.40 -10.67
N PHE A 16 8.17 -25.73 -9.39
CA PHE A 16 7.10 -26.45 -8.71
C PHE A 16 6.02 -25.45 -8.28
N LEU A 17 4.96 -25.37 -9.09
CA LEU A 17 3.69 -24.77 -8.71
C LEU A 17 2.95 -25.74 -7.78
N ALA A 18 3.12 -25.58 -6.47
CA ALA A 18 2.22 -26.21 -5.49
C ALA A 18 0.91 -25.41 -5.46
N GLY A 19 -0.18 -26.03 -5.92
CA GLY A 19 -1.53 -25.47 -5.95
C GLY A 19 -2.21 -25.42 -4.57
N CYS A 20 -3.11 -24.44 -4.42
CA CYS A 20 -3.96 -24.22 -3.25
C CYS A 20 -5.07 -25.29 -3.13
N ASN A 21 -5.34 -25.79 -1.93
CA ASN A 21 -6.59 -26.46 -1.56
C ASN A 21 -7.42 -25.50 -0.69
N ASN A 22 -8.47 -24.90 -1.26
CA ASN A 22 -9.52 -24.23 -0.50
C ASN A 22 -10.66 -25.23 -0.30
N GLY A 23 -10.78 -25.74 0.91
CA GLY A 23 -11.87 -26.61 1.34
C GLY A 23 -13.21 -25.91 1.13
N HIS A 24 -14.01 -26.48 0.24
CA HIS A 24 -15.40 -26.16 0.00
C HIS A 24 -16.23 -26.61 1.21
N MET A 25 -16.47 -25.69 2.16
CA MET A 25 -17.43 -25.92 3.23
C MET A 25 -18.84 -25.72 2.65
N SER A 26 -19.47 -26.85 2.36
CA SER A 26 -20.87 -26.98 1.98
C SER A 26 -21.78 -26.38 3.05
N VAL A 27 -22.51 -25.32 2.69
CA VAL A 27 -23.67 -24.85 3.46
C VAL A 27 -24.81 -25.84 3.24
N PRO A 28 -25.33 -26.51 4.28
CA PRO A 28 -26.55 -27.30 4.14
C PRO A 28 -27.74 -26.36 3.97
N LYS A 29 -28.42 -26.55 2.84
CA LYS A 29 -29.79 -26.12 2.54
C LYS A 29 -30.76 -26.89 3.44
N THR A 30 -31.96 -26.33 3.64
CA THR A 30 -33.17 -26.88 4.34
C THR A 30 -33.30 -26.29 5.76
N ALA A 31 -34.42 -25.71 6.22
CA ALA A 31 -35.80 -25.71 5.77
C ALA A 31 -36.49 -24.41 6.19
N THR A 32 -37.46 -23.98 5.39
CA THR A 32 -38.62 -23.19 5.82
C THR A 32 -39.41 -23.99 6.86
N PRO A 33 -39.93 -23.33 7.91
CA PRO A 33 -41.32 -23.54 8.27
C PRO A 33 -42.09 -22.22 8.37
N GLU A 34 -43.29 -22.29 7.79
CA GLU A 34 -44.38 -21.34 7.85
C GLU A 34 -45.20 -21.53 9.14
N ALA A 35 -45.95 -20.49 9.52
CA ALA A 35 -46.95 -20.40 10.59
C ALA A 35 -46.41 -20.19 12.02
N GLU A 36 -46.94 -19.33 12.90
CA GLU A 36 -48.06 -18.38 12.87
C GLU A 36 -48.06 -17.64 14.25
N VAL A 37 -48.42 -16.34 14.26
CA VAL A 37 -48.98 -15.54 15.38
C VAL A 37 -48.08 -15.24 16.62
N VAL A 38 -47.79 -13.95 16.86
CA VAL A 38 -48.36 -13.09 17.94
C VAL A 38 -47.86 -11.65 17.74
N ALA A 39 -48.76 -10.69 18.00
CA ALA A 39 -48.73 -9.24 17.80
C ALA A 39 -47.69 -8.47 18.68
N PRO A 40 -47.56 -7.13 18.52
CA PRO A 40 -46.33 -6.36 18.71
C PRO A 40 -46.09 -5.89 20.14
N ALA A 41 -44.82 -5.91 20.58
CA ALA A 41 -44.41 -5.16 21.75
C ALA A 41 -42.96 -4.63 21.62
N GLN A 42 -42.89 -3.30 21.71
CA GLN A 42 -41.77 -2.49 22.21
C GLN A 42 -40.58 -2.25 21.28
N LYS A 43 -40.60 -1.04 20.69
CA LYS A 43 -39.43 -0.31 20.21
C LYS A 43 -38.52 -0.01 21.41
N VAL A 44 -37.58 -0.90 21.70
CA VAL A 44 -36.36 -0.51 22.41
C VAL A 44 -35.36 -0.09 21.33
N PRO A 45 -34.90 1.17 21.28
CA PRO A 45 -33.85 1.55 20.36
C PRO A 45 -32.55 0.91 20.87
N VAL A 46 -32.23 -0.28 20.38
CA VAL A 46 -30.86 -0.80 20.43
C VAL A 46 -30.08 0.05 19.45
N GLN A 47 -29.51 1.12 19.98
CA GLN A 47 -28.49 1.91 19.33
C GLN A 47 -27.25 1.02 19.26
N ALA A 48 -27.23 0.13 18.25
CA ALA A 48 -26.04 -0.56 17.82
C ALA A 48 -25.09 0.53 17.28
N ASN A 49 -24.33 1.13 18.19
CA ASN A 49 -23.20 1.97 17.85
C ASN A 49 -22.09 1.03 17.36
N GLU A 50 -22.32 0.44 16.20
CA GLU A 50 -21.36 -0.35 15.46
C GLU A 50 -20.32 0.64 14.96
N THR A 51 -19.32 0.89 15.80
CA THR A 51 -18.06 1.49 15.37
C THR A 51 -17.38 0.43 14.50
N ILE A 52 -17.88 0.32 13.26
CA ILE A 52 -17.14 -0.24 12.15
C ILE A 52 -15.83 0.52 12.16
N VAL A 53 -14.76 -0.21 12.46
CA VAL A 53 -13.39 0.24 12.27
C VAL A 53 -13.30 0.72 10.82
N ARG A 54 -13.44 2.03 10.64
CA ARG A 54 -13.27 2.69 9.35
C ARG A 54 -11.86 2.30 8.90
N PRO A 55 -11.71 1.55 7.78
CA PRO A 55 -10.39 1.41 7.19
C PRO A 55 -9.85 2.82 6.95
N ALA A 56 -8.57 2.97 7.24
CA ALA A 56 -7.82 4.21 7.32
C ALA A 56 -8.38 5.33 6.43
N ARG A 57 -8.56 6.50 7.05
CA ARG A 57 -8.79 7.83 6.45
C ARG A 57 -8.75 7.78 4.92
N GLU A 58 -9.85 8.17 4.29
CA GLU A 58 -9.84 8.70 2.93
C GLU A 58 -8.69 9.70 2.83
N SER A 59 -7.54 9.19 2.40
CA SER A 59 -6.42 9.97 1.96
C SER A 59 -6.85 10.39 0.58
N SER A 60 -7.62 11.49 0.56
CA SER A 60 -7.64 12.35 -0.60
C SER A 60 -6.19 12.45 -1.09
N PRO A 61 -5.90 12.27 -2.39
CA PRO A 61 -4.54 12.25 -2.90
C PRO A 61 -3.71 13.50 -2.53
N ALA A 62 -4.37 14.56 -2.06
CA ALA A 62 -3.77 15.78 -1.52
C ALA A 62 -3.41 15.75 0.00
N GLY A 63 -4.09 14.95 0.82
CA GLY A 63 -3.89 14.96 2.29
C GLY A 63 -2.76 14.04 2.78
N GLY A 64 -2.41 13.00 2.01
CA GLY A 64 -1.32 12.08 2.37
C GLY A 64 0.08 12.60 2.00
N THR A 65 0.16 13.59 1.10
CA THR A 65 1.43 14.09 0.55
C THR A 65 2.12 15.10 1.47
N GLU A 66 1.36 15.88 2.24
CA GLU A 66 1.93 16.93 3.10
C GLU A 66 2.86 16.37 4.20
N SER A 67 2.51 15.20 4.77
CA SER A 67 3.33 14.54 5.79
C SER A 67 4.62 13.99 5.19
N CYS A 68 4.53 13.42 3.98
CA CYS A 68 5.65 12.87 3.24
C CYS A 68 6.66 13.95 2.83
N ASP A 69 6.20 15.12 2.41
CA ASP A 69 7.09 16.24 2.10
C ASP A 69 7.86 16.74 3.33
N ARG A 70 7.24 16.72 4.52
CA ARG A 70 7.93 17.03 5.78
C ARG A 70 9.01 16.00 6.09
N GLU A 71 8.72 14.72 5.92
CA GLU A 71 9.69 13.65 6.14
C GLU A 71 10.83 13.68 5.12
N LEU A 72 10.57 13.99 3.84
CA LEU A 72 11.64 14.22 2.86
C LEU A 72 12.58 15.37 3.27
N LYS A 73 12.04 16.45 3.84
CA LYS A 73 12.86 17.56 4.36
C LYS A 73 13.70 17.13 5.56
N ALA A 74 13.17 16.28 6.43
CA ALA A 74 13.91 15.69 7.54
C ALA A 74 15.01 14.76 7.02
N LEU A 75 14.67 13.84 6.12
CA LEU A 75 15.60 12.89 5.50
C LEU A 75 16.76 13.60 4.80
N LYS A 76 16.51 14.75 4.15
CA LYS A 76 17.57 15.57 3.54
C LYS A 76 18.68 15.96 4.52
N LYS A 77 18.35 16.17 5.80
CA LYS A 77 19.30 16.56 6.84
C LYS A 77 20.02 15.37 7.45
N LEU A 78 19.37 14.20 7.51
CA LEU A 78 19.86 13.00 8.17
C LEU A 78 20.67 12.10 7.23
N ASP A 79 20.19 11.95 5.99
CA ASP A 79 20.75 11.05 4.99
C ASP A 79 20.49 11.59 3.58
N ALA A 80 21.44 12.37 3.06
CA ALA A 80 21.36 12.99 1.75
C ALA A 80 21.28 11.96 0.60
N ARG A 81 21.83 10.75 0.79
CA ARG A 81 21.80 9.69 -0.22
C ARG A 81 20.40 9.09 -0.32
N SER A 82 19.83 8.70 0.81
CA SER A 82 18.46 8.17 0.87
C SER A 82 17.45 9.22 0.41
N TYR A 83 17.64 10.49 0.79
CA TYR A 83 16.85 11.61 0.28
C TYR A 83 16.85 11.70 -1.26
N ALA A 84 18.03 11.65 -1.90
CA ALA A 84 18.12 11.78 -3.36
C ALA A 84 17.33 10.67 -4.08
N VAL A 85 17.43 9.43 -3.59
CA VAL A 85 16.68 8.28 -4.12
C VAL A 85 15.17 8.49 -3.96
N ARG A 86 14.71 8.81 -2.75
CA ARG A 86 13.28 8.98 -2.47
C ARG A 86 12.68 10.19 -3.17
N ARG A 87 13.42 11.29 -3.26
CA ARG A 87 12.98 12.48 -3.98
C ARG A 87 12.77 12.19 -5.47
N ALA A 88 13.69 11.46 -6.10
CA ALA A 88 13.54 11.06 -7.50
C ALA A 88 12.31 10.16 -7.71
N GLN A 89 12.10 9.18 -6.82
CA GLN A 89 10.90 8.32 -6.86
C GLN A 89 9.62 9.14 -6.72
N PHE A 90 9.58 10.09 -5.78
CA PHE A 90 8.44 10.96 -5.53
C PHE A 90 8.13 11.84 -6.74
N THR A 91 9.14 12.53 -7.30
CA THR A 91 8.97 13.36 -8.51
C THR A 91 8.47 12.54 -9.69
N ARG A 92 9.00 11.32 -9.89
CA ARG A 92 8.52 10.43 -10.95
C ARG A 92 7.06 10.05 -10.75
N LEU A 93 6.67 9.67 -9.53
CA LEU A 93 5.30 9.31 -9.21
C LEU A 93 4.33 10.48 -9.48
N MET A 94 4.69 11.69 -9.02
CA MET A 94 3.88 12.89 -9.20
C MET A 94 3.77 13.30 -10.67
N SER A 95 4.85 13.20 -11.44
CA SER A 95 4.82 13.49 -12.89
C SER A 95 3.86 12.55 -13.64
N GLY A 96 3.89 11.25 -13.32
CA GLY A 96 2.95 10.29 -13.89
C GLY A 96 1.52 10.54 -13.45
N ALA A 97 1.29 10.85 -12.18
CA ALA A 97 -0.03 11.18 -11.66
C ALA A 97 -0.62 12.44 -12.31
N SER A 98 0.22 13.46 -12.56
CA SER A 98 -0.19 14.69 -13.26
C SER A 98 -0.55 14.43 -14.72
N LEU A 99 0.23 13.61 -15.43
CA LEU A 99 -0.11 13.18 -16.79
C LEU A 99 -1.44 12.43 -16.81
N TYR A 100 -1.63 11.48 -15.91
CA TYR A 100 -2.88 10.75 -15.81
C TYR A 100 -4.06 11.68 -15.47
N ALA A 101 -3.88 12.64 -14.56
CA ALA A 101 -4.91 13.62 -14.22
C ALA A 101 -5.38 14.43 -15.44
N SER A 102 -4.50 14.70 -16.41
CA SER A 102 -4.85 15.42 -17.64
C SER A 102 -5.74 14.64 -18.60
N ILE A 103 -5.70 13.30 -18.56
CA ILE A 103 -6.50 12.42 -19.42
C ILE A 103 -7.60 11.67 -18.66
N ARG A 104 -7.69 11.85 -17.34
CA ARG A 104 -8.52 11.04 -16.44
C ARG A 104 -10.01 11.02 -16.84
N THR A 105 -10.50 12.10 -17.44
CA THR A 105 -11.89 12.22 -17.93
C THR A 105 -12.15 11.40 -19.19
N ASP A 106 -11.10 11.14 -19.98
CA ASP A 106 -11.19 10.49 -21.29
C ASP A 106 -10.94 8.98 -21.20
N VAL A 107 -10.56 8.49 -20.00
CA VAL A 107 -10.32 7.09 -19.71
C VAL A 107 -11.62 6.39 -19.29
N ALA A 108 -11.87 5.19 -19.83
CA ALA A 108 -13.03 4.38 -19.47
C ALA A 108 -13.12 4.12 -17.95
N GLY A 109 -14.34 4.11 -17.41
CA GLY A 109 -14.59 4.08 -15.95
C GLY A 109 -13.83 3.00 -15.20
N GLY A 110 -13.86 1.74 -15.66
CA GLY A 110 -13.14 0.65 -14.99
C GLY A 110 -11.61 0.86 -14.96
N THR A 111 -11.02 1.35 -16.05
CA THR A 111 -9.60 1.70 -16.11
C THR A 111 -9.29 2.89 -15.20
N ARG A 112 -10.16 3.89 -15.17
CA ARG A 112 -10.03 5.07 -14.31
C ARG A 112 -9.98 4.70 -12.83
N GLU A 113 -10.93 3.89 -12.37
CA GLU A 113 -10.97 3.45 -10.96
C GLU A 113 -9.73 2.62 -10.59
N ALA A 114 -9.27 1.74 -11.48
CA ALA A 114 -8.07 0.94 -11.26
C ALA A 114 -6.80 1.80 -11.16
N VAL A 115 -6.64 2.79 -12.04
CA VAL A 115 -5.47 3.69 -12.04
C VAL A 115 -5.52 4.66 -10.86
N ASP A 116 -6.71 5.15 -10.49
CA ASP A 116 -6.91 5.94 -9.27
C ASP A 116 -6.47 5.18 -8.03
N ALA A 117 -6.91 3.92 -7.88
CA ALA A 117 -6.50 3.05 -6.78
C ALA A 117 -5.00 2.77 -6.77
N MET A 118 -4.40 2.52 -7.95
CA MET A 118 -2.96 2.31 -8.10
C MET A 118 -2.16 3.54 -7.62
N TYR A 119 -2.52 4.74 -8.03
CA TYR A 119 -1.81 5.95 -7.61
C TYR A 119 -1.98 6.22 -6.11
N ARG A 120 -3.17 6.03 -5.54
CA ARG A 120 -3.39 6.13 -4.09
C ARG A 120 -2.47 5.18 -3.32
N PHE A 121 -2.42 3.91 -3.73
CA PHE A 121 -1.56 2.92 -3.12
C PHE A 121 -0.07 3.27 -3.25
N ARG A 122 0.39 3.63 -4.45
CA ARG A 122 1.80 3.96 -4.71
C ARG A 122 2.26 5.18 -3.90
N THR A 123 1.42 6.19 -3.80
CA THR A 123 1.71 7.37 -2.97
C THR A 123 1.82 6.95 -1.50
N GLY A 124 0.83 6.25 -0.95
CA GLY A 124 0.87 5.79 0.44
C GLY A 124 2.08 4.91 0.75
N LYS A 125 2.40 3.96 -0.14
CA LYS A 125 3.59 3.11 -0.02
C LYS A 125 4.88 3.93 0.00
N LEU A 126 5.05 4.86 -0.93
CA LEU A 126 6.26 5.68 -1.01
C LEU A 126 6.41 6.56 0.24
N CYS A 127 5.31 7.13 0.75
CA CYS A 127 5.32 7.88 2.00
C CYS A 127 5.80 7.01 3.16
N ALA A 128 5.26 5.79 3.32
CA ALA A 128 5.69 4.88 4.39
C ALA A 128 7.17 4.47 4.28
N GLU A 129 7.66 4.27 3.05
CA GLU A 129 9.09 4.01 2.82
C GLU A 129 9.98 5.18 3.21
N ILE A 130 9.54 6.43 2.96
CA ILE A 130 10.24 7.63 3.40
C ILE A 130 10.25 7.74 4.92
N SER A 131 9.11 7.49 5.59
CA SER A 131 9.02 7.51 7.06
C SER A 131 10.00 6.52 7.67
N ARG A 132 10.07 5.31 7.09
CA ARG A 132 11.01 4.28 7.51
C ARG A 132 12.46 4.73 7.35
N ASP A 133 12.83 5.29 6.19
CA ASP A 133 14.21 5.74 5.97
C ASP A 133 14.62 6.84 6.96
N VAL A 134 13.69 7.72 7.35
CA VAL A 134 13.92 8.72 8.40
C VAL A 134 14.19 8.06 9.74
N LEU A 135 13.35 7.10 10.16
CA LEU A 135 13.54 6.36 11.41
C LEU A 135 14.85 5.58 11.42
N ASP A 136 15.17 4.90 10.32
CA ASP A 136 16.41 4.14 10.15
C ASP A 136 17.63 5.08 10.24
N ALA A 137 17.56 6.30 9.66
CA ALA A 137 18.63 7.28 9.74
C ALA A 137 18.83 7.83 11.17
N LEU A 138 17.74 8.12 11.88
CA LEU A 138 17.79 8.55 13.29
C LEU A 138 18.41 7.47 14.18
N ALA A 139 17.99 6.21 14.02
CA ALA A 139 18.53 5.08 14.79
C ALA A 139 20.04 4.88 14.56
N ARG A 140 20.52 5.06 13.33
CA ARG A 140 21.96 5.03 13.03
C ARG A 140 22.73 6.15 13.73
N GLN A 141 22.13 7.35 13.82
CA GLN A 141 22.75 8.50 14.47
C GLN A 141 22.93 8.27 15.98
N GLU A 142 21.90 7.75 16.66
CA GLU A 142 21.97 7.34 18.07
C GLU A 142 23.10 6.33 18.32
N ASN A 143 23.18 5.28 17.50
CA ASN A 143 24.23 4.26 17.61
C ASN A 143 25.64 4.83 17.36
N SER A 144 25.78 5.82 16.48
CA SER A 144 27.07 6.49 16.23
C SER A 144 27.54 7.34 17.40
N ILE A 145 26.60 7.96 18.14
CA ILE A 145 26.88 8.74 19.34
C ILE A 145 27.27 7.81 20.50
N ALA A 146 26.58 6.68 20.64
CA ALA A 146 26.88 5.68 21.67
C ALA A 146 28.23 4.98 21.44
N GLY A 147 28.60 4.70 20.18
CA GLY A 147 29.85 4.01 19.83
C GLY A 147 31.12 4.86 19.89
N GLY A 148 31.00 6.19 19.95
CA GLY A 148 32.14 7.12 20.00
C GLY A 148 32.66 7.45 21.40
N ARG A 149 32.14 6.79 22.46
CA ARG A 149 32.51 7.05 23.87
C ARG A 149 33.40 5.96 24.51
N ASN A 150 34.06 5.12 23.72
CA ASN A 150 35.03 4.12 24.20
C ASN A 150 36.45 4.42 23.71
#